data_AF-A0A1I0HLS7-F1
#
_entry.id   AF-A0A1I0HLS7-F1
#
_cell.length_a   1.000
_cell.length_b   1.000
_cell.length_c   1.000
_cell.angle_alpha   90.00
_cell.angle_beta   90.00
_cell.angle_gamma   90.00
#
_symmetry.space_group_name_H-M   'P 1'
#
loop_
_entity.id
_entity.type
_entity.pdbx_description
1 polymer ?
#
loop_
_entity_poly.entity_id
_entity_poly.type
_entity_poly.pdbx_seq_one_letter_code
_entity_poly.pdbx_strand_id
1 'polypeptide(L)'
;EEDIIGMVIKMYDKFRNNEPMWSIANQLALARIRTESFKDEYHSKGLEEGIEIGKRDIYIEMIKGRYHQECSEWIEGLSEKQLKLINKYIFEEDEFKVFKERIDNSN
;
A
#
# COMPACT_ATOMS: atom_id res chain seq x y z
N GLU A 1 -0.37 -54.91 14.11
CA GLU A 1 -0.87 -53.60 13.67
C GLU A 1 0.28 -52.89 12.98
N GLU A 2 0.13 -52.48 11.71
CA GLU A 2 1.14 -51.62 11.10
C GLU A 2 1.04 -50.23 11.74
N ASP A 3 2.15 -49.75 12.28
CA ASP A 3 2.25 -48.42 12.88
C ASP A 3 1.88 -47.36 11.84
N ILE A 4 0.91 -46.50 12.18
CA ILE A 4 0.41 -45.40 11.32
C ILE A 4 1.59 -44.55 10.83
N ILE A 5 2.60 -44.36 11.69
CA ILE A 5 3.81 -43.61 11.37
C ILE A 5 4.59 -44.30 10.24
N GLY A 6 4.75 -45.63 10.30
CA GLY A 6 5.44 -46.40 9.26
C GLY A 6 4.70 -46.37 7.92
N MET A 7 3.37 -46.31 7.95
CA MET A 7 2.53 -46.22 6.74
C MET A 7 2.68 -44.84 6.07
N VAL A 8 2.71 -43.76 6.86
CA VAL A 8 2.92 -42.38 6.39
C VAL A 8 4.33 -42.21 5.78
N ILE A 9 5.36 -42.76 6.40
CA ILE A 9 6.75 -42.71 5.88
C ILE A 9 6.84 -43.43 4.53
N LYS A 10 6.28 -44.64 4.41
CA LYS A 10 6.25 -45.39 3.13
C LYS A 10 5.50 -44.63 2.04
N MET A 11 4.42 -43.93 2.37
CA MET A 11 3.69 -43.08 1.42
C MET A 11 4.52 -41.87 0.97
N TYR A 12 5.22 -41.22 1.89
CA TYR A 12 6.11 -40.09 1.59
C TYR A 12 7.27 -40.50 0.67
N ASP A 13 7.92 -41.63 0.95
CA ASP A 13 9.01 -42.13 0.11
C ASP A 13 8.54 -42.49 -1.31
N LYS A 14 7.36 -43.13 -1.42
CA LYS A 14 6.74 -43.40 -2.73
C LYS A 14 6.42 -42.13 -3.50
N PHE A 15 5.97 -41.09 -2.80
CA PHE A 15 5.66 -39.80 -3.40
C PHE A 15 6.92 -39.08 -3.89
N ARG A 16 7.99 -39.09 -3.08
CA ARG A 16 9.28 -38.45 -3.41
C ARG A 16 10.00 -39.12 -4.58
N ASN A 17 9.88 -40.44 -4.70
CA ASN A 17 10.48 -41.21 -5.78
C ASN A 17 9.67 -41.16 -7.09
N ASN A 18 8.48 -40.56 -7.09
CA ASN A 18 7.67 -40.32 -8.29
C ASN A 18 7.95 -38.91 -8.82
N GLU A 19 8.96 -38.81 -9.70
CA GLU A 19 9.45 -37.55 -10.26
C GLU A 19 8.36 -36.68 -10.93
N PRO A 20 7.40 -37.26 -11.71
CA PRO A 20 6.25 -36.50 -12.20
C PRO A 20 5.36 -35.91 -11.10
N MET A 21 5.03 -36.68 -10.06
CA MET A 21 4.20 -36.20 -8.95
C MET A 21 4.91 -35.13 -8.11
N TRP A 22 6.20 -35.30 -7.88
CA TRP A 22 7.02 -34.31 -7.18
C TRP A 22 7.13 -33.01 -7.97
N SER A 23 7.33 -33.09 -9.29
CA SER A 23 7.36 -31.94 -10.19
C SER A 23 6.04 -31.16 -10.17
N ILE A 24 4.90 -31.87 -10.24
CA ILE A 24 3.57 -31.26 -10.15
C ILE A 24 3.35 -30.58 -8.79
N ALA A 25 3.74 -31.25 -7.69
CA ALA A 25 3.61 -30.68 -6.35
C ALA A 25 4.46 -29.41 -6.19
N ASN A 26 5.68 -29.41 -6.73
CA ASN A 26 6.55 -28.24 -6.73
C ASN A 26 5.97 -27.09 -7.56
N GLN A 27 5.48 -27.38 -8.77
CA GLN A 27 4.80 -26.39 -9.61
C GLN A 27 3.57 -25.80 -8.91
N LEU A 28 2.77 -26.62 -8.23
CA LEU A 28 1.60 -26.18 -7.47
C LEU A 28 2.00 -25.30 -6.29
N ALA A 29 3.06 -25.66 -5.56
CA ALA A 29 3.58 -24.85 -4.46
C ALA A 29 4.09 -23.49 -4.96
N LEU A 30 4.86 -23.47 -6.05
CA LEU A 30 5.33 -22.24 -6.68
C LEU A 30 4.19 -21.37 -7.19
N ALA A 31 3.15 -21.97 -7.79
CA ALA A 31 1.96 -21.26 -8.24
C ALA A 31 1.22 -20.60 -7.07
N ARG A 32 1.06 -21.31 -5.94
CA ARG A 32 0.47 -20.75 -4.71
C ARG A 32 1.26 -19.57 -4.18
N ILE A 33 2.57 -19.74 -4.00
CA ILE A 33 3.47 -18.66 -3.54
C ILE A 33 3.32 -17.44 -4.45
N ARG A 34 3.35 -17.62 -5.78
CA ARG A 34 3.17 -16.52 -6.73
C ARG A 34 1.82 -15.82 -6.55
N THR A 35 0.74 -16.59 -6.39
CA THR A 35 -0.60 -16.01 -6.22
C THR A 35 -0.75 -15.27 -4.89
N GLU A 36 -0.14 -15.76 -3.83
CA GLU A 36 -0.12 -15.13 -2.51
C GLU A 36 0.72 -13.85 -2.54
N SER A 37 1.94 -13.91 -3.06
CA SER A 37 2.79 -12.72 -3.22
C SER A 37 2.14 -11.64 -4.09
N PHE A 38 1.44 -12.03 -5.16
CA PHE A 38 0.68 -11.10 -5.99
C PHE A 38 -0.45 -10.44 -5.19
N LYS A 39 -1.21 -11.18 -4.39
CA LYS A 39 -2.25 -10.60 -3.53
C LYS A 39 -1.67 -9.62 -2.50
N ASP A 40 -0.55 -9.97 -1.89
CA ASP A 40 0.13 -9.11 -0.91
C ASP A 40 0.64 -7.82 -1.54
N GLU A 41 1.18 -7.88 -2.75
CA GLU A 41 1.64 -6.69 -3.49
C GLU A 41 0.47 -5.75 -3.81
N TYR A 42 -0.65 -6.27 -4.30
CA TYR A 42 -1.84 -5.46 -4.60
C TYR A 42 -2.47 -4.87 -3.34
N HIS A 43 -2.53 -5.64 -2.26
CA HIS A 43 -3.02 -5.14 -0.98
C HIS A 43 -2.12 -4.02 -0.44
N SER A 44 -0.79 -4.19 -0.55
CA SER A 44 0.17 -3.18 -0.10
C SER A 44 0.07 -1.89 -0.91
N LYS A 45 -0.02 -2.00 -2.25
CA LYS A 45 -0.24 -0.85 -3.13
C LYS A 45 -1.55 -0.12 -2.84
N GLY A 46 -2.65 -0.85 -2.71
CA GLY A 46 -3.95 -0.25 -2.38
C GLY A 46 -3.96 0.42 -1.00
N LEU A 47 -3.24 -0.13 -0.02
CA LEU A 47 -3.07 0.49 1.29
C LEU A 47 -2.24 1.79 1.20
N GLU A 48 -1.15 1.78 0.45
CA GLU A 48 -0.29 2.96 0.23
C GLU A 48 -1.06 4.08 -0.49
N GLU A 49 -1.77 3.75 -1.57
CA GLU A 49 -2.65 4.69 -2.28
C GLU A 49 -3.74 5.26 -1.36
N GLY A 50 -4.39 4.40 -0.56
CA GLY A 50 -5.42 4.83 0.38
C GLY A 50 -4.88 5.77 1.48
N ILE A 51 -3.67 5.52 1.97
CA ILE A 51 -3.00 6.40 2.94
C ILE A 51 -2.70 7.76 2.31
N GLU A 52 -2.20 7.79 1.07
CA GLU A 52 -1.88 9.05 0.38
C GLU A 52 -3.13 9.88 0.06
N ILE A 53 -4.22 9.24 -0.39
CA ILE A 53 -5.51 9.90 -0.59
C ILE A 53 -6.01 10.46 0.75
N GLY A 54 -6.00 9.65 1.82
CA GLY A 54 -6.45 10.08 3.15
C GLY A 54 -5.65 11.26 3.70
N LYS A 55 -4.33 11.30 3.47
CA LYS A 55 -3.51 12.47 3.85
C LYS A 55 -3.95 13.74 3.11
N ARG A 56 -4.23 13.65 1.80
CA ARG A 56 -4.70 14.78 0.99
C ARG A 56 -6.06 15.28 1.46
N ASP A 57 -6.99 14.38 1.74
CA ASP A 57 -8.31 14.73 2.28
C ASP A 57 -8.21 15.49 3.61
N ILE A 58 -7.31 15.08 4.50
CA ILE A 58 -7.05 15.79 5.76
C ILE A 58 -6.61 17.23 5.50
N TYR A 59 -5.69 17.46 4.54
CA TYR A 59 -5.26 18.82 4.20
C TYR A 59 -6.39 19.67 3.63
N ILE A 60 -7.23 19.09 2.77
CA ILE A 60 -8.39 19.76 2.19
C ILE A 60 -9.34 20.22 3.30
N GLU A 61 -9.70 19.33 4.23
CA GLU A 61 -10.58 19.65 5.35
C GLU A 61 -9.96 20.68 6.31
N MET A 62 -8.65 20.61 6.58
CA MET A 62 -7.96 21.61 7.40
C MET A 62 -8.01 23.01 6.77
N ILE A 63 -7.70 23.13 5.48
CA ILE A 63 -7.71 24.40 4.77
C ILE A 63 -9.14 24.94 4.66
N LYS A 64 -10.11 24.07 4.38
CA LYS A 64 -11.53 24.42 4.35
C LYS A 64 -12.03 24.89 5.71
N GLY A 65 -11.60 24.25 6.80
CA GLY A 65 -11.93 24.69 8.16
C GLY A 65 -11.32 26.03 8.53
N ARG A 66 -10.07 26.30 8.11
CA ARG A 66 -9.33 27.52 8.45
C ARG A 66 -9.73 28.73 7.61
N TYR A 67 -9.86 28.54 6.30
CA TYR A 67 -10.02 29.60 5.32
C TYR A 67 -11.40 29.61 4.66
N HIS A 68 -12.24 28.60 4.90
CA HIS A 68 -13.54 28.44 4.23
C HIS A 68 -13.44 28.44 2.70
N GLN A 69 -12.37 27.86 2.17
CA GLN A 69 -12.11 27.74 0.74
C GLN A 69 -12.01 26.27 0.33
N GLU A 70 -12.60 25.94 -0.83
CA GLU A 70 -12.41 24.65 -1.49
C GLU A 70 -11.04 24.64 -2.19
N CYS A 71 -10.23 23.62 -1.91
CA CYS A 71 -8.84 23.56 -2.38
C CYS A 71 -8.43 22.17 -2.89
N SER A 72 -9.39 21.27 -3.13
CA SER A 72 -9.14 19.90 -3.61
C SER A 72 -8.28 19.86 -4.87
N GLU A 73 -8.66 20.59 -5.92
CA GLU A 73 -7.91 20.65 -7.19
C GLU A 73 -6.48 21.16 -7.00
N TRP A 74 -6.28 22.10 -6.07
CA TRP A 74 -4.96 22.63 -5.77
C TRP A 74 -4.10 21.60 -5.04
N ILE A 75 -4.64 20.98 -3.98
CA ILE A 75 -3.96 19.93 -3.21
C ILE A 75 -3.60 18.73 -4.08
N GLU A 76 -4.46 18.34 -5.03
CA GLU A 76 -4.18 17.27 -6.00
C GLU A 76 -2.93 17.56 -6.85
N GLY A 77 -2.72 18.82 -7.24
CA GLY A 77 -1.56 19.25 -8.03
C GLY A 77 -0.25 19.40 -7.25
N LEU A 78 -0.27 19.32 -5.92
CA LEU A 78 0.93 19.54 -5.09
C LEU A 78 1.81 18.30 -4.99
N SER A 79 3.12 18.56 -4.91
CA SER A 79 4.13 17.55 -4.60
C SER A 79 4.14 17.20 -3.10
N GLU A 80 4.68 16.03 -2.75
CA GLU A 80 4.77 15.59 -1.35
C GLU A 80 5.59 16.57 -0.47
N LYS A 81 6.57 17.27 -1.05
CA LYS A 81 7.34 18.31 -0.35
C LYS A 81 6.47 19.50 0.01
N GLN A 82 5.64 19.96 -0.94
CA GLN A 82 4.70 21.06 -0.74
C GLN A 82 3.63 20.67 0.29
N LEU A 83 3.11 19.45 0.25
CA LEU A 83 2.16 18.95 1.25
C LEU A 83 2.73 18.99 2.67
N LYS A 84 4.03 18.71 2.86
CA LYS A 84 4.69 18.84 4.17
C LYS A 84 4.78 20.29 4.64
N LEU A 85 4.93 21.24 3.72
CA LEU A 85 4.96 22.68 4.04
C LEU A 85 3.60 23.22 4.45
N ILE A 86 2.49 22.63 3.98
CA ILE A 86 1.13 22.99 4.42
C ILE A 86 1.02 22.90 5.93
N ASN A 87 1.40 21.77 6.53
CA ASN A 87 1.36 21.60 8.00
C ASN A 87 2.16 22.66 8.75
N LYS A 88 3.24 23.17 8.15
CA LYS A 88 4.09 24.18 8.77
C LYS A 88 3.48 25.57 8.68
N TYR A 89 2.99 25.95 7.50
CA TYR A 89 2.57 27.32 7.22
C TYR A 89 1.07 27.59 7.42
N ILE A 90 0.24 26.56 7.56
CA ILE A 90 -1.22 26.71 7.71
C ILE A 90 -1.64 27.54 8.94
N PHE A 91 -0.77 27.59 9.97
CA PHE A 91 -0.98 28.39 11.17
C PHE A 91 -0.13 29.69 11.20
N GLU A 92 0.78 29.88 10.25
CA GLU A 92 1.61 31.08 10.15
C GLU A 92 0.91 32.21 9.37
N GLU A 93 0.11 31.84 8.36
CA GLU A 93 -0.55 32.79 7.47
C GLU A 93 -2.06 32.90 7.81
N ASP A 94 -2.60 34.12 7.78
CA ASP A 94 -4.03 34.38 8.01
C ASP A 94 -4.84 34.47 6.70
N GLU A 95 -4.18 34.77 5.58
CA GLU A 95 -4.81 34.85 4.26
C GLU A 95 -4.46 33.66 3.37
N PHE A 96 -5.50 33.02 2.82
CA PHE A 96 -5.34 31.86 1.94
C PHE A 96 -4.52 32.15 0.68
N LYS A 97 -4.61 33.36 0.11
CA LYS A 97 -3.87 33.74 -1.09
C LYS A 97 -2.36 33.74 -0.85
N VAL A 98 -1.94 34.38 0.24
CA VAL A 98 -0.53 34.46 0.64
C VAL A 98 0.01 33.07 0.95
N PHE A 99 -0.77 32.27 1.70
CA PHE A 99 -0.46 30.88 1.98
C PHE A 99 -0.26 30.05 0.70
N LYS A 100 -1.21 30.15 -0.24
CA LYS A 100 -1.17 29.42 -1.51
C LYS A 100 0.06 29.78 -2.33
N GLU A 101 0.32 31.07 -2.54
CA GLU A 101 1.50 31.55 -3.27
C GLU A 101 2.80 31.09 -2.63
N ARG A 102 2.88 31.09 -1.29
CA ARG A 102 4.09 30.63 -0.58
C ARG A 102 4.39 29.16 -0.83
N ILE A 103 3.35 28.31 -0.86
CA ILE A 103 3.48 26.88 -1.15
C ILE A 103 3.82 26.65 -2.63
N ASP A 104 3.17 27.37 -3.54
CA ASP A 104 3.41 27.27 -4.99
C ASP A 104 4.84 27.70 -5.36
N ASN A 105 5.37 28.73 -4.67
CA ASN A 105 6.73 29.22 -4.85
C ASN A 105 7.81 28.35 -4.17
N SER A 106 7.44 27.34 -3.38
CA SER A 106 8.36 26.48 -2.63
C SER A 106 8.78 25.21 -3.39
N ASN A 107 8.80 25.26 -4.73
CA ASN A 107 9.04 24.11 -5.63
C ASN A 107 10.49 23.63 -5.65
#